data_AF-A0A2R8N160-F1
#
_entry.id   AF-A0A2R8N160-F1
#
_cell.length_a   1.000
_cell.length_b   1.000
_cell.length_c   1.000
_cell.angle_alpha   90.00
_cell.angle_beta   90.00
_cell.angle_gamma   90.00
#
_symmetry.space_group_name_H-M   'P 1'
#
loop_
_entity.id
_entity.type
_entity.pdbx_description
1 polymer ?
#
loop_
_entity_poly.entity_id
_entity_poly.type
_entity_poly.pdbx_seq_one_letter_code
_entity_poly.pdbx_strand_id
1 'polypeptide(L)'
;MQRAVSVVARLGFRLQAFSPDLCRPLSFAQDLLRRTPLYDFHLAHGGKMVVFAGWSLPVQYRDSHTDSHLHTRQHCSLFDVSHMLQTKICGSDRVKLMESLVVGDIAELRPNQGTLSLFTNEAGGILDDLIVTNTSEGHLYVVSNAGCWEKDLALMQDKVRELQNQGRDVGLEVLDNALLALQGTVTSGCPSPSLKKNVAMGYVPCEYSRPGTKLMVEVRRKQQMAVVSKMPFVPTNYYTLK
;
A
#
# COMPACT_ATOMS: atom_id res chain seq x y z
N MET A 1 34.81 -61.51 -42.48
CA MET A 1 34.21 -60.88 -41.29
C MET A 1 35.34 -60.45 -40.35
N GLN A 2 35.67 -59.15 -40.35
CA GLN A 2 36.79 -58.50 -39.62
C GLN A 2 36.40 -58.30 -38.13
N ARG A 3 37.20 -58.72 -37.11
CA ARG A 3 38.40 -58.10 -36.45
C ARG A 3 38.12 -56.71 -35.84
N ALA A 4 38.67 -56.24 -34.71
CA ALA A 4 39.51 -56.71 -33.59
C ALA A 4 39.55 -55.55 -32.55
N VAL A 5 40.04 -55.83 -31.33
CA VAL A 5 40.27 -54.88 -30.20
C VAL A 5 41.54 -54.04 -30.41
N SER A 6 41.60 -52.78 -29.92
CA SER A 6 42.78 -52.21 -29.21
C SER A 6 42.52 -50.82 -28.61
N VAL A 7 43.14 -50.57 -27.45
CA VAL A 7 43.31 -49.28 -26.77
C VAL A 7 44.72 -48.75 -27.07
N VAL A 8 44.93 -47.42 -27.00
CA VAL A 8 46.07 -46.70 -26.34
C VAL A 8 46.56 -45.45 -27.09
N ALA A 9 46.76 -44.41 -26.28
CA ALA A 9 47.71 -43.28 -26.33
C ALA A 9 47.39 -41.95 -27.04
N ARG A 10 47.70 -40.92 -26.24
CA ARG A 10 47.72 -39.47 -26.47
C ARG A 10 48.72 -39.05 -27.55
N LEU A 11 48.42 -37.98 -28.28
CA LEU A 11 49.34 -36.86 -28.51
C LEU A 11 48.56 -35.64 -29.02
N GLY A 12 48.79 -34.50 -28.37
CA GLY A 12 48.04 -33.27 -28.60
C GLY A 12 48.49 -32.49 -29.83
N PHE A 13 47.56 -31.74 -30.40
CA PHE A 13 47.83 -30.51 -31.12
C PHE A 13 46.74 -29.48 -30.78
N ARG A 14 47.20 -28.26 -30.47
CA ARG A 14 46.40 -27.08 -30.12
C ARG A 14 45.37 -26.77 -31.21
N LEU A 15 44.11 -26.63 -30.82
CA LEU A 15 43.13 -25.80 -31.53
C LEU A 15 42.66 -24.73 -30.54
N GLN A 16 42.97 -23.47 -30.86
CA GLN A 16 42.46 -22.31 -30.14
C GLN A 16 40.95 -22.26 -30.32
N ALA A 17 40.20 -22.56 -29.26
CA ALA A 17 38.77 -22.32 -29.21
C ALA A 17 38.54 -20.88 -28.73
N PHE A 18 37.90 -20.10 -29.60
CA PHE A 18 37.40 -18.75 -29.34
C PHE A 18 36.48 -18.73 -28.11
N SER A 19 36.69 -17.77 -27.20
CA SER A 19 35.74 -17.44 -26.14
C SER A 19 34.49 -16.80 -26.74
N PRO A 20 33.27 -17.27 -26.42
CA PRO A 20 32.10 -16.43 -26.50
C PRO A 20 31.88 -15.81 -25.12
N ASP A 21 32.34 -14.57 -24.97
CA ASP A 21 31.77 -13.64 -24.00
C ASP A 21 30.27 -13.48 -24.30
N LEU A 22 29.45 -14.25 -23.61
CA LEU A 22 28.02 -14.02 -23.47
C LEU A 22 27.72 -13.90 -21.98
N CYS A 23 28.36 -12.89 -21.38
CA CYS A 23 27.82 -12.28 -20.17
C CYS A 23 26.45 -11.71 -20.56
N ARG A 24 25.37 -12.39 -20.13
CA ARG A 24 24.02 -11.82 -20.18
C ARG A 24 24.07 -10.41 -19.58
N PRO A 25 23.54 -9.38 -20.26
CA PRO A 25 23.33 -8.11 -19.58
C PRO A 25 22.17 -8.29 -18.58
N LEU A 26 22.50 -8.65 -17.34
CA LEU A 26 21.69 -8.27 -16.20
C LEU A 26 21.91 -6.77 -16.00
N SER A 27 20.97 -5.91 -16.44
CA SER A 27 20.68 -4.57 -15.85
C SER A 27 19.98 -3.56 -16.76
N PHE A 28 19.41 -3.91 -17.92
CA PHE A 28 18.68 -2.93 -18.75
C PHE A 28 17.33 -2.43 -18.19
N ALA A 29 17.01 -2.67 -16.91
CA ALA A 29 15.77 -2.24 -16.25
C ALA A 29 16.00 -1.33 -15.02
N GLN A 30 17.22 -0.84 -14.78
CA GLN A 30 17.47 0.15 -13.72
C GLN A 30 17.19 1.60 -14.16
N ASP A 31 17.03 1.86 -15.46
CA ASP A 31 17.15 3.21 -16.02
C ASP A 31 15.86 4.08 -16.04
N LEU A 32 14.75 3.66 -15.44
CA LEU A 32 13.50 4.45 -15.50
C LEU A 32 12.58 4.38 -14.28
N LEU A 33 13.10 4.02 -13.10
CA LEU A 33 12.28 4.12 -11.89
C LEU A 33 11.93 5.57 -11.58
N ARG A 34 10.65 5.83 -11.31
CA ARG A 34 10.19 7.14 -10.84
C ARG A 34 10.82 7.43 -9.47
N ARG A 35 11.15 8.69 -9.23
CA ARG A 35 11.81 9.16 -7.99
C ARG A 35 10.89 10.13 -7.28
N THR A 36 10.75 9.99 -5.98
CA THR A 36 10.07 11.00 -5.16
C THR A 36 10.97 12.23 -4.98
N PRO A 37 10.41 13.38 -4.57
CA PRO A 37 11.21 14.55 -4.22
C PRO A 37 12.24 14.29 -3.09
N LEU A 38 12.09 13.22 -2.31
CA LEU A 38 12.99 12.83 -1.24
C LEU A 38 14.02 11.76 -1.62
N TYR A 39 14.18 11.45 -2.91
CA TYR A 39 15.12 10.41 -3.36
C TYR A 39 16.55 10.61 -2.83
N ASP A 40 17.12 11.80 -3.01
CA ASP A 40 18.48 12.09 -2.55
C ASP A 40 18.57 12.11 -1.01
N PHE A 41 17.48 12.53 -0.34
CA PHE A 41 17.38 12.45 1.11
C PHE A 41 17.46 10.99 1.58
N HIS A 42 16.77 10.06 0.92
CA HIS A 42 16.85 8.63 1.24
C HIS A 42 18.27 8.09 1.11
N LEU A 43 18.93 8.39 -0.01
CA LEU A 43 20.32 7.95 -0.24
C LEU A 43 21.28 8.48 0.84
N ALA A 44 21.19 9.78 1.16
CA ALA A 44 22.04 10.41 2.16
C ALA A 44 21.87 9.81 3.58
N HIS A 45 20.69 9.29 3.89
CA HIS A 45 20.37 8.71 5.20
C HIS A 45 20.53 7.18 5.25
N GLY A 46 21.09 6.57 4.20
CA GLY A 46 21.35 5.12 4.15
C GLY A 46 20.13 4.28 3.80
N GLY A 47 19.18 4.85 3.04
CA GLY A 47 18.02 4.16 2.51
C GLY A 47 18.43 3.06 1.53
N LYS A 48 17.92 1.84 1.76
CA LYS A 48 18.12 0.71 0.86
C LYS A 48 17.03 0.72 -0.20
N MET A 49 17.33 1.31 -1.35
CA MET A 49 16.36 1.56 -2.40
C MET A 49 15.94 0.27 -3.12
N VAL A 50 14.64 0.09 -3.31
CA VAL A 50 14.04 -1.03 -4.05
C VAL A 50 12.97 -0.53 -5.02
N VAL A 51 12.53 -1.42 -5.92
CA VAL A 51 11.39 -1.17 -6.80
C VAL A 51 10.10 -1.40 -6.01
N PHE A 52 9.25 -0.38 -5.95
CA PHE A 52 7.90 -0.48 -5.40
C PHE A 52 6.93 0.28 -6.29
N ALA A 53 5.96 -0.41 -6.91
CA ALA A 53 4.97 0.19 -7.82
C ALA A 53 5.58 1.08 -8.93
N GLY A 54 6.76 0.73 -9.46
CA GLY A 54 7.48 1.53 -10.48
C GLY A 54 8.27 2.72 -9.92
N TRP A 55 8.31 2.90 -8.60
CA TRP A 55 9.10 3.92 -7.91
C TRP A 55 10.34 3.33 -7.25
N SER A 56 11.36 4.17 -7.05
CA SER A 56 12.52 3.86 -6.22
C SER A 56 12.31 4.39 -4.81
N LEU A 57 12.07 3.49 -3.85
CA LEU A 57 11.76 3.81 -2.46
C LEU A 57 12.58 2.95 -1.49
N PRO A 58 12.88 3.44 -0.27
CA PRO A 58 13.66 2.67 0.69
C PRO A 58 12.82 1.56 1.32
N VAL A 59 13.25 0.30 1.21
CA VAL A 59 12.64 -0.82 1.96
C VAL A 59 12.94 -0.75 3.46
N GLN A 60 14.11 -0.19 3.80
CA GLN A 60 14.56 0.11 5.16
C GLN A 60 15.74 1.08 5.10
N TYR A 61 16.18 1.54 6.28
CA TYR A 61 17.41 2.34 6.44
C TYR A 61 18.49 1.50 7.15
N ARG A 62 19.28 2.15 8.03
CA ARG A 62 20.34 1.53 8.84
C ARG A 62 19.80 0.49 9.81
N ASP A 63 18.76 0.86 10.56
CA ASP A 63 18.12 -0.03 11.53
C ASP A 63 17.41 -1.19 10.83
N SER A 64 17.24 -2.29 11.55
CA SER A 64 16.41 -3.40 11.06
C SER A 64 14.96 -2.95 10.92
N HIS A 65 14.20 -3.57 10.01
CA HIS A 65 12.77 -3.27 9.87
C HIS A 65 11.98 -3.57 11.16
N THR A 66 12.44 -4.53 11.98
CA THR A 66 11.86 -4.84 13.30
C THR A 66 12.11 -3.71 14.30
N ASP A 67 13.31 -3.15 14.35
CA ASP A 67 13.63 -2.04 15.26
C ASP A 67 12.88 -0.77 14.85
N SER A 68 12.86 -0.46 13.54
CA SER A 68 12.08 0.66 13.00
C SER A 68 10.59 0.52 13.30
N HIS A 69 10.05 -0.70 13.19
CA HIS A 69 8.67 -0.99 13.55
C HIS A 69 8.38 -0.70 15.04
N LEU A 70 9.23 -1.18 15.95
CA LEU A 70 9.09 -0.94 17.39
C LEU A 70 9.25 0.54 17.72
N HIS A 71 10.23 1.22 17.11
CA HIS A 71 10.46 2.65 17.26
C HIS A 71 9.22 3.46 16.89
N THR A 72 8.57 3.14 15.76
CA THR A 72 7.33 3.81 15.33
C THR A 72 6.24 3.74 16.40
N ARG A 73 6.16 2.66 17.17
CA ARG A 73 5.13 2.46 18.20
C ARG A 73 5.48 3.12 19.54
N GLN A 74 6.77 3.21 19.85
CA GLN A 74 7.26 3.81 21.09
C GLN A 74 7.49 5.33 20.96
N HIS A 75 7.71 5.81 19.75
CA HIS A 75 8.04 7.18 19.42
C HIS A 75 7.26 7.61 18.16
N CYS A 76 7.97 8.03 17.11
CA CYS A 76 7.41 8.33 15.81
C CYS A 76 8.42 8.04 14.70
N SER A 77 7.91 7.63 13.54
CA SER A 77 8.68 7.44 12.31
C SER A 77 8.08 8.25 11.18
N LEU A 78 8.93 8.72 10.28
CA LEU A 78 8.54 9.46 9.07
C LEU A 78 8.58 8.52 7.87
N PHE A 79 7.51 8.50 7.08
CA PHE A 79 7.38 7.71 5.86
C PHE A 79 7.21 8.64 4.66
N ASP A 80 7.99 8.39 3.61
CA ASP A 80 7.74 9.00 2.30
C ASP A 80 6.69 8.18 1.57
N VAL A 81 5.51 8.77 1.41
CA VAL A 81 4.38 8.20 0.68
C VAL A 81 3.99 9.06 -0.52
N SER A 82 4.93 9.87 -1.02
CA SER A 82 4.74 10.81 -2.15
C SER A 82 4.41 10.12 -3.47
N HIS A 83 4.59 8.81 -3.55
CA HIS A 83 4.27 7.99 -4.71
C HIS A 83 2.76 7.68 -4.83
N MET A 84 1.97 7.90 -3.77
CA MET A 84 0.52 7.72 -3.81
C MET A 84 -0.15 8.74 -4.73
N LEU A 85 -1.22 8.32 -5.41
CA LEU A 85 -1.97 9.20 -6.29
C LEU A 85 -2.77 10.18 -5.43
N GLN A 86 -2.55 11.48 -5.65
CA GLN A 86 -3.30 12.55 -5.01
C GLN A 86 -4.13 13.28 -6.06
N THR A 87 -5.44 13.33 -5.88
CA THR A 87 -6.34 14.05 -6.79
C THR A 87 -7.26 15.01 -6.04
N LYS A 88 -7.64 16.08 -6.74
CA LYS A 88 -8.73 16.97 -6.34
C LYS A 88 -9.92 16.80 -7.26
N ILE A 89 -11.10 16.71 -6.68
CA ILE A 89 -12.36 16.70 -7.44
C ILE A 89 -13.11 17.99 -7.14
N CYS A 90 -13.28 18.80 -8.17
CA CYS A 90 -13.86 20.13 -8.11
C CYS A 90 -15.27 20.13 -8.73
N GLY A 91 -15.98 21.25 -8.58
CA GLY A 91 -17.33 21.45 -9.12
C GLY A 91 -18.44 21.17 -8.11
N SER A 92 -19.62 21.71 -8.39
CA SER A 92 -20.80 21.60 -7.53
C SER A 92 -21.37 20.19 -7.44
N ASP A 93 -21.16 19.33 -8.45
CA ASP A 93 -21.60 17.93 -8.47
C ASP A 93 -20.50 16.93 -8.01
N ARG A 94 -19.38 17.41 -7.43
CA ARG A 94 -18.22 16.57 -7.04
C ARG A 94 -18.56 15.40 -6.10
N VAL A 95 -19.50 15.60 -5.18
CA VAL A 95 -19.95 14.56 -4.23
C VAL A 95 -20.70 13.47 -4.98
N LYS A 96 -21.60 13.86 -5.89
CA LYS A 96 -22.35 12.92 -6.74
C LYS A 96 -21.43 12.08 -7.61
N LEU A 97 -20.36 12.67 -8.13
CA LEU A 97 -19.33 11.92 -8.85
C LEU A 97 -18.70 10.86 -7.96
N MET A 98 -18.20 11.27 -6.79
CA MET A 98 -17.49 10.35 -5.89
C MET A 98 -18.40 9.20 -5.42
N GLU A 99 -19.63 9.50 -4.97
CA GLU A 99 -20.59 8.48 -4.51
C GLU A 99 -21.07 7.54 -5.63
N SER A 100 -20.91 7.92 -6.90
CA SER A 100 -21.16 6.99 -8.01
C SER A 100 -20.06 5.94 -8.20
N LEU A 101 -18.91 6.11 -7.54
CA LEU A 101 -17.74 5.23 -7.64
C LEU A 101 -17.44 4.52 -6.32
N VAL A 102 -17.80 5.12 -5.18
CA VAL A 102 -17.44 4.64 -3.85
C VAL A 102 -18.63 4.24 -2.99
N VAL A 103 -18.35 3.47 -1.94
CA VAL A 103 -19.36 2.93 -1.01
C VAL A 103 -19.62 3.79 0.24
N GLY A 104 -18.91 4.90 0.41
CA GLY A 104 -19.03 5.77 1.59
C GLY A 104 -20.06 6.88 1.40
N ASP A 105 -20.69 7.31 2.50
CA ASP A 105 -21.60 8.47 2.53
C ASP A 105 -20.79 9.78 2.52
N ILE A 106 -20.43 10.26 1.33
CA ILE A 106 -19.53 11.41 1.15
C ILE A 106 -20.25 12.72 1.44
N ALA A 107 -21.55 12.80 1.13
CA ALA A 107 -22.39 13.96 1.43
C ALA A 107 -22.46 14.30 2.94
N GLU A 108 -22.33 13.28 3.80
CA GLU A 108 -22.40 13.43 5.26
C GLU A 108 -21.05 13.86 5.88
N LEU A 109 -19.98 13.90 5.10
CA LEU A 109 -18.69 14.38 5.58
C LEU A 109 -18.77 15.88 5.88
N ARG A 110 -18.49 16.24 7.12
CA ARG A 110 -18.34 17.65 7.52
C ARG A 110 -17.15 18.28 6.80
N PRO A 111 -17.10 19.62 6.69
CA PRO A 111 -15.91 20.31 6.18
C PRO A 111 -14.65 19.87 6.93
N ASN A 112 -13.62 19.52 6.16
CA ASN A 112 -12.33 18.97 6.56
C ASN A 112 -12.40 17.60 7.27
N GLN A 113 -13.47 16.85 7.04
CA GLN A 113 -13.59 15.46 7.47
C GLN A 113 -13.27 14.52 6.32
N GLY A 114 -12.49 13.49 6.61
CA GLY A 114 -12.21 12.40 5.68
C GLY A 114 -12.65 11.03 6.21
N THR A 115 -12.78 10.09 5.29
CA THR A 115 -13.08 8.69 5.56
C THR A 115 -12.32 7.79 4.60
N LEU A 116 -12.05 6.56 5.06
CA LEU A 116 -11.70 5.46 4.16
C LEU A 116 -12.94 5.10 3.33
N SER A 117 -12.73 4.81 2.05
CA SER A 117 -13.76 4.28 1.16
C SER A 117 -13.14 3.31 0.15
N LEU A 118 -13.99 2.72 -0.70
CA LEU A 118 -13.61 1.69 -1.66
C LEU A 118 -14.20 2.02 -3.02
N PHE A 119 -13.39 2.00 -4.07
CA PHE A 119 -13.90 1.92 -5.43
C PHE A 119 -14.44 0.52 -5.69
N THR A 120 -15.62 0.42 -6.31
CA THR A 120 -16.24 -0.87 -6.65
C THR A 120 -16.63 -0.95 -8.12
N ASN A 121 -16.73 -2.17 -8.63
CA ASN A 121 -17.32 -2.45 -9.93
C ASN A 121 -18.79 -2.91 -9.81
N GLU A 122 -19.48 -3.05 -10.95
CA GLU A 122 -20.88 -3.49 -11.02
C GLU A 122 -21.15 -4.89 -10.43
N ALA A 123 -20.12 -5.74 -10.33
CA ALA A 123 -20.24 -7.06 -9.69
C ALA A 123 -20.05 -7.00 -8.16
N GLY A 124 -19.83 -5.81 -7.59
CA GLY A 124 -19.56 -5.60 -6.16
C GLY A 124 -18.12 -5.90 -5.75
N GLY A 125 -17.21 -6.13 -6.71
CA GLY A 125 -15.78 -6.33 -6.44
C GLY A 125 -15.07 -5.01 -6.14
N ILE A 126 -14.11 -5.04 -5.21
CA ILE A 126 -13.28 -3.87 -4.87
C ILE A 126 -12.22 -3.68 -5.95
N LEU A 127 -12.14 -2.46 -6.48
CA LEU A 127 -11.13 -2.04 -7.45
C LEU A 127 -9.88 -1.52 -6.74
N ASP A 128 -10.04 -0.59 -5.80
CA ASP A 128 -8.98 -0.06 -4.93
C ASP A 128 -9.61 0.56 -3.66
N ASP A 129 -8.82 0.72 -2.60
CA ASP A 129 -9.18 1.48 -1.41
C ASP A 129 -8.54 2.88 -1.42
N LEU A 130 -9.22 3.85 -0.82
CA LEU A 130 -8.80 5.26 -0.85
C LEU A 130 -9.26 6.04 0.38
N ILE A 131 -8.57 7.12 0.68
CA ILE A 131 -9.05 8.13 1.63
C ILE A 131 -9.61 9.30 0.84
N VAL A 132 -10.85 9.69 1.15
CA VAL A 132 -11.51 10.88 0.59
C VAL A 132 -11.84 11.85 1.71
N THR A 133 -11.54 13.12 1.49
CA THR A 133 -11.78 14.22 2.42
C THR A 133 -12.65 15.28 1.76
N ASN A 134 -13.72 15.69 2.42
CA ASN A 134 -14.52 16.85 2.01
C ASN A 134 -13.88 18.13 2.55
N THR A 135 -13.24 18.93 1.71
CA THR A 135 -12.47 20.10 2.17
C THR A 135 -13.32 21.36 2.28
N SER A 136 -12.92 22.31 3.13
CA SER A 136 -13.59 23.62 3.23
C SER A 136 -13.42 24.49 1.99
N GLU A 137 -12.44 24.19 1.13
CA GLU A 137 -12.11 24.98 -0.06
C GLU A 137 -12.94 24.57 -1.29
N GLY A 138 -14.00 23.78 -1.10
CA GLY A 138 -14.95 23.46 -2.17
C GLY A 138 -14.51 22.35 -3.13
N HIS A 139 -13.58 21.49 -2.72
CA HIS A 139 -13.18 20.30 -3.48
C HIS A 139 -13.16 19.05 -2.60
N LEU A 140 -13.13 17.87 -3.21
CA LEU A 140 -12.77 16.64 -2.51
C LEU A 140 -11.27 16.41 -2.70
N TYR A 141 -10.57 16.08 -1.62
CA TYR A 141 -9.17 15.64 -1.67
C TYR A 141 -9.12 14.12 -1.51
N VAL A 142 -8.57 13.44 -2.51
CA VAL A 142 -8.56 11.98 -2.61
C VAL A 142 -7.13 11.49 -2.70
N VAL A 143 -6.82 10.44 -1.92
CA VAL A 143 -5.54 9.74 -1.96
C VAL A 143 -5.79 8.24 -2.16
N SER A 144 -5.26 7.66 -3.24
CA SER A 144 -5.37 6.23 -3.57
C SER A 144 -4.00 5.57 -3.76
N ASN A 145 -3.99 4.23 -3.91
CA ASN A 145 -2.75 3.47 -3.91
C ASN A 145 -1.89 3.75 -5.15
N ALA A 146 -0.57 3.85 -4.94
CA ALA A 146 0.39 4.10 -6.02
C ALA A 146 0.37 3.04 -7.13
N GLY A 147 0.20 1.76 -6.75
CA GLY A 147 0.17 0.64 -7.70
C GLY A 147 -1.06 0.61 -8.61
N CYS A 148 -2.09 1.40 -8.28
CA CYS A 148 -3.36 1.44 -8.99
C CYS A 148 -3.57 2.75 -9.76
N TRP A 149 -2.58 3.66 -9.77
CA TRP A 149 -2.77 5.04 -10.24
C TRP A 149 -3.34 5.16 -11.65
N GLU A 150 -2.88 4.35 -12.62
CA GLU A 150 -3.40 4.40 -14.00
C GLU A 150 -4.87 4.01 -14.08
N LYS A 151 -5.24 2.93 -13.35
CA LYS A 151 -6.59 2.39 -13.30
C LYS A 151 -7.54 3.37 -12.61
N ASP A 152 -7.13 3.91 -11.47
CA ASP A 152 -7.96 4.80 -10.67
C ASP A 152 -8.13 6.16 -11.35
N LEU A 153 -7.06 6.69 -11.94
CA LEU A 153 -7.13 7.95 -12.68
C LEU A 153 -8.03 7.80 -13.91
N ALA A 154 -7.92 6.70 -14.66
CA ALA A 154 -8.81 6.42 -15.79
C ALA A 154 -10.27 6.32 -15.33
N LEU A 155 -10.55 5.58 -14.25
CA LEU A 155 -11.90 5.44 -13.67
C LEU A 155 -12.51 6.81 -13.34
N MET A 156 -11.78 7.65 -12.60
CA MET A 156 -12.26 8.98 -12.23
C MET A 156 -12.42 9.88 -13.46
N GLN A 157 -11.46 9.86 -14.39
CA GLN A 157 -11.48 10.70 -15.59
C GLN A 157 -12.65 10.35 -16.52
N ASP A 158 -12.95 9.07 -16.70
CA ASP A 158 -14.08 8.63 -17.50
C ASP A 158 -15.41 9.01 -16.83
N LYS A 159 -15.50 8.92 -15.50
CA LYS A 159 -16.71 9.36 -14.78
C LYS A 159 -16.91 10.87 -14.81
N VAL A 160 -15.82 11.65 -14.76
CA VAL A 160 -15.87 13.11 -15.00
C VAL A 160 -16.45 13.40 -16.37
N ARG A 161 -15.93 12.77 -17.44
CA ARG A 161 -16.41 12.98 -18.82
C ARG A 161 -17.88 12.59 -18.96
N GLU A 162 -18.27 11.45 -18.39
CA GLU A 162 -19.66 10.99 -18.39
C GLU A 162 -20.61 12.04 -17.77
N LEU A 163 -20.26 12.57 -16.61
CA LEU A 163 -21.09 13.56 -15.91
C LEU A 163 -21.08 14.93 -16.60
N GLN A 164 -19.93 15.37 -17.12
CA GLN A 164 -19.85 16.58 -17.94
C GLN A 164 -20.74 16.49 -19.19
N ASN A 165 -20.77 15.33 -19.86
CA ASN A 165 -21.68 15.08 -20.99
C ASN A 165 -23.17 15.12 -20.60
N GLN A 166 -23.48 14.91 -19.32
CA GLN A 166 -24.82 15.07 -18.75
C GLN A 166 -25.10 16.52 -18.26
N GLY A 167 -24.20 17.47 -18.54
CA GLY A 167 -24.33 18.87 -18.14
C GLY A 167 -24.05 19.13 -16.66
N ARG A 168 -23.28 18.25 -15.99
CA ARG A 168 -22.90 18.39 -14.58
C ARG A 168 -21.59 19.15 -14.44
N ASP A 169 -21.46 19.88 -13.33
CA ASP A 169 -20.26 20.66 -13.02
C ASP A 169 -19.33 19.83 -12.12
N VAL A 170 -18.36 19.19 -12.78
CA VAL A 170 -17.31 18.38 -12.15
C VAL A 170 -15.98 18.56 -12.86
N GLY A 171 -14.88 18.49 -12.11
CA GLY A 171 -13.52 18.51 -12.64
C GLY A 171 -12.60 17.62 -11.80
N LEU A 172 -11.50 17.18 -12.39
CA LEU A 172 -10.48 16.36 -11.75
C LEU A 172 -9.10 16.94 -12.03
N GLU A 173 -8.29 17.07 -10.99
CA GLU A 173 -6.91 17.57 -11.04
C GLU A 173 -6.01 16.56 -10.32
N VAL A 174 -4.86 16.23 -10.91
CA VAL A 174 -3.80 15.45 -10.25
C VAL A 174 -2.84 16.42 -9.58
N LEU A 175 -2.53 16.19 -8.31
CA LEU A 175 -1.59 17.00 -7.55
C LEU A 175 -0.15 16.48 -7.70
N ASP A 176 0.80 17.41 -7.69
CA ASP A 176 2.24 17.18 -7.79
C ASP A 176 2.96 17.27 -6.43
N ASN A 177 2.20 17.42 -5.35
CA ASN A 177 2.72 17.53 -3.98
C ASN A 177 3.49 16.26 -3.57
N ALA A 178 4.56 16.45 -2.79
CA ALA A 178 5.07 15.37 -1.95
C ALA A 178 4.06 15.03 -0.83
N LEU A 179 4.12 13.82 -0.31
CA LEU A 179 3.25 13.37 0.78
C LEU A 179 4.06 12.61 1.83
N LEU A 180 4.04 13.12 3.05
CA LEU A 180 4.78 12.57 4.17
C LEU A 180 3.81 12.12 5.26
N ALA A 181 4.04 10.94 5.81
CA ALA A 181 3.30 10.41 6.93
C ALA A 181 4.20 10.33 8.16
N LEU A 182 3.92 11.16 9.17
CA LEU A 182 4.51 11.01 10.51
C LEU A 182 3.57 10.15 11.35
N GLN A 183 4.02 8.95 11.71
CA GLN A 183 3.23 7.98 12.48
C GLN A 183 3.93 7.68 13.80
N GLY A 184 3.15 7.51 14.87
CA GLY A 184 3.69 7.30 16.21
C GLY A 184 2.90 6.28 17.03
N THR A 185 2.86 6.46 18.34
CA THR A 185 2.08 5.61 19.25
C THR A 185 0.58 5.67 18.92
N VAL A 186 0.09 4.64 18.22
CA VAL A 186 -1.32 4.46 17.88
C VAL A 186 -1.85 3.17 18.50
N THR A 187 -2.96 3.27 19.23
CA THR A 187 -3.76 2.13 19.69
C THR A 187 -5.04 2.05 18.86
N SER A 188 -5.23 0.99 18.09
CA SER A 188 -6.47 0.76 17.32
C SER A 188 -7.44 -0.12 18.11
N GLY A 189 -8.68 0.33 18.23
CA GLY A 189 -9.76 -0.43 18.85
C GLY A 189 -11.12 0.03 18.33
N CYS A 190 -11.98 -0.92 17.99
CA CYS A 190 -13.31 -0.66 17.43
C CYS A 190 -14.35 -1.67 17.94
N PRO A 191 -15.65 -1.31 17.95
CA PRO A 191 -16.73 -2.28 18.13
C PRO A 191 -16.72 -3.29 16.98
N SER A 192 -16.74 -4.59 17.29
CA SER A 192 -16.98 -5.66 16.33
C SER A 192 -18.49 -5.94 16.25
N PRO A 193 -19.16 -5.67 15.12
CA PRO A 193 -20.59 -5.95 14.97
C PRO A 193 -20.90 -7.45 15.10
N SER A 194 -20.05 -8.31 14.54
CA SER A 194 -20.23 -9.78 14.57
C SER A 194 -20.09 -10.36 15.97
N LEU A 195 -19.12 -9.89 16.75
CA LEU A 195 -18.89 -10.37 18.11
C LEU A 195 -19.74 -9.65 19.16
N LYS A 196 -20.34 -8.51 18.80
CA LYS A 196 -21.01 -7.58 19.71
C LYS A 196 -20.11 -7.18 20.90
N LYS A 197 -18.81 -7.05 20.64
CA LYS A 197 -17.75 -6.73 21.62
C LYS A 197 -16.75 -5.76 20.99
N ASN A 198 -16.10 -4.95 21.81
CA ASN A 198 -14.95 -4.18 21.34
C ASN A 198 -13.76 -5.11 21.11
N VAL A 199 -13.09 -4.93 19.97
CA VAL A 199 -11.85 -5.61 19.63
C VAL A 199 -10.77 -4.56 19.40
N ALA A 200 -9.54 -4.93 19.73
CA ALA A 200 -8.38 -4.08 19.54
C ALA A 200 -7.20 -4.93 19.11
N MET A 201 -6.29 -4.33 18.35
CA MET A 201 -4.97 -4.90 18.11
C MET A 201 -3.97 -4.06 18.92
N GLY A 202 -3.19 -4.73 19.75
CA GLY A 202 -2.20 -4.09 20.60
C GLY A 202 -1.03 -5.02 20.84
N TYR A 203 0.14 -4.40 21.08
CA TYR A 203 1.32 -5.13 21.53
C TYR A 203 1.27 -5.22 23.05
N VAL A 204 1.65 -6.38 23.56
CA VAL A 204 1.78 -6.63 24.98
C VAL A 204 3.15 -7.23 25.23
N PRO A 205 3.78 -7.00 26.40
CA PRO A 205 5.00 -7.70 26.77
C PRO A 205 4.83 -9.22 26.60
N CYS A 206 5.89 -9.93 26.20
CA CYS A 206 5.84 -11.36 25.87
C CYS A 206 5.21 -12.22 26.97
N GLU A 207 5.44 -11.86 28.24
CA GLU A 207 4.86 -12.52 29.42
C GLU A 207 3.33 -12.50 29.45
N TYR A 208 2.70 -11.50 28.82
CA TYR A 208 1.24 -11.38 28.72
C TYR A 208 0.66 -11.83 27.37
N SER A 209 1.49 -12.31 26.43
CA SER A 209 1.05 -12.64 25.06
C SER A 209 0.20 -13.92 24.95
N ARG A 210 0.08 -14.70 26.04
CA ARG A 210 -0.62 -15.99 26.01
C ARG A 210 -2.13 -15.78 25.85
N PRO A 211 -2.82 -16.49 24.93
CA PRO A 211 -4.29 -16.44 24.85
C PRO A 211 -4.95 -16.77 26.19
N GLY A 212 -6.02 -16.04 26.54
CA GLY A 212 -6.70 -16.12 27.83
C GLY A 212 -6.15 -15.15 28.89
N THR A 213 -5.00 -14.52 28.66
CA THR A 213 -4.42 -13.56 29.61
C THR A 213 -5.33 -12.34 29.75
N LYS A 214 -5.69 -12.00 30.99
CA LYS A 214 -6.46 -10.81 31.32
C LYS A 214 -5.53 -9.61 31.43
N LEU A 215 -5.94 -8.49 30.84
CA LEU A 215 -5.18 -7.25 30.79
C LEU A 215 -6.05 -6.11 31.25
N MET A 216 -5.47 -5.18 32.01
CA MET A 216 -6.09 -3.87 32.19
C MET A 216 -5.62 -2.95 31.06
N VAL A 217 -6.56 -2.36 30.34
CA VAL A 217 -6.28 -1.44 29.23
C VAL A 217 -6.98 -0.11 29.47
N GLU A 218 -6.34 0.99 29.10
CA GLU A 218 -6.98 2.30 29.11
C GLU A 218 -7.67 2.57 27.77
N VAL A 219 -8.98 2.81 27.80
CA VAL A 219 -9.77 3.20 26.63
C VAL A 219 -10.44 4.54 26.95
N ARG A 220 -10.07 5.59 26.22
CA ARG A 220 -10.61 6.96 26.43
C ARG A 220 -10.52 7.39 27.90
N ARG A 221 -9.34 7.22 28.51
CA ARG A 221 -9.04 7.56 29.92
C ARG A 221 -9.82 6.74 30.96
N LYS A 222 -10.43 5.62 30.56
CA LYS A 222 -11.11 4.68 31.47
C LYS A 222 -10.42 3.33 31.43
N GLN A 223 -10.17 2.76 32.59
CA GLN A 223 -9.64 1.40 32.71
C GLN A 223 -10.73 0.39 32.33
N GLN A 224 -10.41 -0.53 31.44
CA GLN A 224 -11.26 -1.63 31.01
C GLN A 224 -10.50 -2.95 31.04
N MET A 225 -11.21 -4.02 31.36
CA MET A 225 -10.64 -5.36 31.30
C MET A 225 -10.68 -5.87 29.86
N ALA A 226 -9.53 -6.29 29.33
CA ALA A 226 -9.38 -6.97 28.05
C ALA A 226 -8.84 -8.39 28.25
N VAL A 227 -8.99 -9.24 27.22
CA VAL A 227 -8.46 -10.60 27.20
C VAL A 227 -7.71 -10.81 25.90
N VAL A 228 -6.50 -11.34 25.98
CA VAL A 228 -5.74 -11.75 24.80
C VAL A 228 -6.46 -12.93 24.17
N SER A 229 -6.88 -12.80 22.92
CA SER A 229 -7.59 -13.86 22.19
C SER A 229 -6.81 -14.26 20.95
N LYS A 230 -6.88 -15.53 20.58
CA LYS A 230 -6.32 -16.03 19.32
C LYS A 230 -7.17 -15.56 18.15
N MET A 231 -6.53 -15.29 17.01
CA MET A 231 -7.21 -15.10 15.73
C MET A 231 -7.43 -16.46 15.01
N PRO A 232 -8.46 -16.59 14.15
CA PRO A 232 -9.45 -15.56 13.82
C PRO A 232 -10.51 -15.42 14.92
N PHE A 233 -11.05 -14.20 15.11
CA PHE A 233 -12.10 -13.97 16.12
C PHE A 233 -13.45 -14.61 15.74
N VAL A 234 -13.70 -14.78 14.45
CA VAL A 234 -14.89 -15.43 13.87
C VAL A 234 -14.39 -16.50 12.89
N PRO A 235 -15.03 -17.68 12.82
CA PRO A 235 -14.67 -18.70 11.83
C PRO A 235 -14.69 -18.16 10.40
N THR A 236 -13.67 -18.47 9.61
CA THR A 236 -13.62 -18.00 8.22
C THR A 236 -14.51 -18.84 7.33
N ASN A 237 -15.45 -18.19 6.65
CA ASN A 237 -16.27 -18.79 5.61
C ASN A 237 -15.77 -18.28 4.25
N TYR A 238 -14.76 -18.94 3.69
CA TYR A 238 -14.28 -18.58 2.36
C TYR A 238 -15.34 -18.94 1.31
N TYR A 239 -15.66 -17.99 0.42
CA TYR A 239 -16.36 -18.29 -0.81
C TYR A 239 -15.35 -18.87 -1.80
N THR A 240 -15.50 -20.14 -2.14
CA THR A 240 -14.71 -20.79 -3.19
C THR A 240 -15.59 -20.97 -4.41
N LEU A 241 -15.17 -20.42 -5.56
CA LEU A 241 -15.80 -20.73 -6.84
C LEU A 241 -15.66 -22.24 -7.07
N LYS A 242 -16.80 -22.93 -7.23
CA LYS A 242 -16.84 -24.31 -7.72
C LYS A 242 -16.81 -24.32 -9.23
#